data_AF-A0A5D3DYX7-F1
#
_entry.id   AF-A0A5D3DYX7-F1
#
_cell.length_a   1.000
_cell.length_b   1.000
_cell.length_c   1.000
_cell.angle_alpha   90.00
_cell.angle_beta   90.00
_cell.angle_gamma   90.00
#
_symmetry.space_group_name_H-M   'P 1'
#
loop_
_entity.id
_entity.type
_entity.pdbx_description
1 polymer ?
#
loop_
_entity_poly.entity_id
_entity_poly.type
_entity_poly.pdbx_seq_one_letter_code
_entity_poly.pdbx_strand_id
1 'polypeptide(L)'
;MGLISNFVALLSVLLLLVSNSKAQSSGGVFDITKYGAKPNADVTAALASAWKEACASTTPSKVLIPKGSYGLSQSNLKGPCKSAIELQIEGTLQAPADPKGDGLLLLEYVDQLTVSGTGVLDGQGKAGWEKNDCHLKKECTKLPMVIACFNYNMSMLLA
;
A
#
# COMPACT_ATOMS: atom_id res chain seq x y z
N MET A 1 -15.83 9.92 -53.62
CA MET A 1 -14.65 9.65 -52.78
C MET A 1 -14.46 10.63 -51.61
N GLY A 2 -15.14 11.80 -51.58
CA GLY A 2 -14.94 12.80 -50.50
C GLY A 2 -15.60 12.52 -49.15
N LEU A 3 -16.70 11.75 -49.09
CA LEU A 3 -17.40 11.44 -47.83
C LEU A 3 -16.61 10.48 -46.92
N ILE A 4 -15.90 9.52 -47.51
CA ILE A 4 -15.13 8.49 -46.78
C ILE A 4 -13.92 9.13 -46.09
N SER A 5 -13.30 10.13 -46.74
CA SER A 5 -12.15 10.88 -46.21
C SER A 5 -12.50 11.68 -44.94
N ASN A 6 -13.70 12.27 -44.89
CA ASN A 6 -14.16 13.03 -43.72
C ASN A 6 -14.48 12.13 -42.53
N PHE A 7 -15.01 10.93 -42.77
CA PHE A 7 -15.26 9.94 -41.70
C PHE A 7 -13.95 9.42 -41.09
N VAL A 8 -12.92 9.16 -41.90
CA VAL A 8 -11.61 8.73 -41.41
C VAL A 8 -10.93 9.85 -40.61
N ALA A 9 -11.05 11.10 -41.06
CA ALA A 9 -10.55 12.26 -40.31
C ALA A 9 -11.27 12.42 -38.96
N LEU A 10 -12.60 12.30 -38.92
CA LEU A 10 -13.40 12.37 -37.70
C LEU A 10 -13.05 11.26 -36.69
N LEU A 11 -12.84 10.04 -37.17
CA LEU A 11 -12.44 8.90 -36.32
C LEU A 11 -11.02 9.08 -35.74
N SER A 12 -10.11 9.66 -36.53
CA SER A 12 -8.74 9.96 -36.13
C SER A 12 -8.67 11.08 -35.09
N VAL A 13 -9.53 12.10 -35.21
CA VAL A 13 -9.67 13.17 -34.21
C VAL A 13 -10.29 12.66 -32.92
N LEU A 14 -11.22 11.70 -32.99
CA LEU A 14 -11.81 11.05 -31.80
C LEU A 14 -10.78 10.23 -31.00
N LEU A 15 -9.81 9.61 -31.68
CA LEU A 15 -8.70 8.87 -31.06
C LEU A 15 -7.65 9.78 -30.40
N LEU A 16 -7.52 11.03 -30.84
CA LEU A 16 -6.60 12.02 -30.23
C LEU A 16 -7.17 12.65 -28.95
N LEU A 17 -8.47 12.53 -28.69
CA LEU A 17 -9.11 12.99 -27.46
C LEU A 17 -8.95 12.02 -26.28
N VAL A 18 -8.40 10.82 -26.51
CA VAL A 18 -7.98 9.90 -25.45
C VAL A 18 -6.68 10.44 -24.85
N SER A 19 -6.83 11.51 -24.06
CA SER A 19 -5.74 12.22 -23.42
C SER A 19 -4.95 11.24 -22.55
N ASN A 20 -3.66 11.09 -22.85
CA ASN A 20 -2.70 10.55 -21.88
C ASN A 20 -2.64 11.54 -20.72
N SER A 21 -3.45 11.32 -19.69
CA SER A 21 -3.24 11.93 -18.39
C SER A 21 -1.93 11.36 -17.84
N LYS A 22 -0.80 11.99 -18.20
CA LYS A 22 0.36 11.99 -17.30
C LYS A 22 -0.11 12.73 -16.07
N ALA A 23 -0.68 12.00 -15.11
CA ALA A 23 -0.94 12.49 -13.79
C ALA A 23 0.40 13.04 -13.28
N GLN A 24 0.51 14.37 -13.26
CA GLN A 24 1.59 15.06 -12.60
C GLN A 24 1.36 14.79 -11.12
N SER A 25 1.98 13.72 -10.60
CA SER A 25 1.95 13.36 -9.20
C SER A 25 2.77 14.41 -8.44
N SER A 26 2.18 15.60 -8.28
CA SER A 26 2.62 16.56 -7.28
C SER A 26 2.47 15.87 -5.94
N GLY A 27 3.55 15.81 -5.18
CA GLY A 27 3.58 15.21 -3.85
C GLY A 27 2.44 15.74 -2.99
N GLY A 28 1.90 14.86 -2.16
CA GLY A 28 0.66 15.14 -1.45
C GLY A 28 0.23 13.98 -0.58
N VAL A 29 -0.99 14.10 -0.07
CA VAL A 29 -1.62 13.12 0.83
C VAL A 29 -2.52 12.19 0.02
N PHE A 30 -2.09 10.93 -0.05
CA PHE A 30 -2.78 9.79 -0.66
C PHE A 30 -3.62 9.10 0.42
N ASP A 31 -4.78 9.66 0.69
CA ASP A 31 -5.77 9.10 1.63
C ASP A 31 -6.44 7.87 1.03
N ILE A 32 -6.31 6.71 1.70
CA ILE A 32 -6.82 5.42 1.20
C ILE A 32 -8.34 5.42 0.96
N THR A 33 -9.11 6.32 1.58
CA THR A 33 -10.57 6.43 1.36
C THR A 33 -10.89 6.91 -0.05
N LYS A 34 -9.99 7.70 -0.67
CA LYS A 34 -10.07 8.09 -2.08
C LYS A 34 -9.81 6.94 -3.04
N TYR A 35 -9.24 5.84 -2.54
CA TYR A 35 -8.99 4.59 -3.25
C TYR A 35 -10.02 3.51 -2.92
N GLY A 36 -11.15 3.89 -2.29
CA GLY A 36 -12.26 2.99 -2.00
C GLY A 36 -12.18 2.27 -0.65
N ALA A 37 -11.21 2.62 0.21
CA ALA A 37 -11.18 2.10 1.57
C ALA A 37 -12.43 2.51 2.35
N LYS A 38 -13.03 1.55 3.06
CA LYS A 38 -14.18 1.77 3.94
C LYS A 38 -13.87 1.19 5.32
N PRO A 39 -14.33 1.83 6.41
CA PRO A 39 -14.23 1.25 7.74
C PRO A 39 -14.92 -0.12 7.80
N ASN A 40 -14.39 -1.01 8.63
CA ASN A 40 -14.85 -2.38 8.84
C ASN A 40 -14.86 -3.24 7.57
N ALA A 41 -14.05 -2.89 6.57
CA ALA A 41 -13.85 -3.66 5.35
C ALA A 41 -12.36 -4.00 5.14
N ASP A 42 -12.07 -4.93 4.25
CA ASP A 42 -10.70 -5.17 3.78
C ASP A 42 -10.24 -3.98 2.93
N VAL A 43 -9.10 -3.39 3.31
CA VAL A 43 -8.52 -2.22 2.61
C VAL A 43 -7.23 -2.54 1.86
N THR A 44 -6.88 -3.82 1.71
CA THR A 44 -5.62 -4.28 1.10
C THR A 44 -5.44 -3.69 -0.31
N ALA A 45 -6.49 -3.74 -1.14
CA ALA A 45 -6.45 -3.22 -2.52
C ALA A 45 -6.39 -1.68 -2.56
N ALA A 46 -7.09 -1.01 -1.66
CA ALA A 46 -7.09 0.45 -1.56
C ALA A 46 -5.72 0.98 -1.12
N LEU A 47 -5.12 0.34 -0.10
CA LEU A 47 -3.77 0.64 0.37
C LEU A 47 -2.72 0.42 -0.72
N ALA A 48 -2.78 -0.71 -1.43
CA ALA A 48 -1.86 -1.00 -2.53
C ALA A 48 -1.96 0.04 -3.66
N SER A 49 -3.18 0.50 -3.98
CA SER A 49 -3.41 1.52 -5.00
C SER A 49 -2.86 2.88 -4.58
N ALA A 50 -3.16 3.31 -3.35
CA ALA A 50 -2.66 4.55 -2.77
C ALA A 50 -1.13 4.55 -2.71
N TRP A 51 -0.53 3.45 -2.25
CA TRP A 51 0.92 3.27 -2.18
C TRP A 51 1.57 3.38 -3.55
N LYS A 52 1.04 2.67 -4.56
CA LYS A 52 1.59 2.69 -5.93
C LYS A 52 1.64 4.11 -6.50
N GLU A 53 0.59 4.90 -6.27
CA GLU A 53 0.53 6.27 -6.75
C GLU A 53 1.46 7.21 -5.96
N ALA A 54 1.48 7.08 -4.64
CA ALA A 54 2.38 7.84 -3.75
C ALA A 54 3.85 7.57 -4.06
N CYS A 55 4.21 6.30 -4.27
CA CYS A 55 5.56 5.85 -4.57
C CYS A 55 6.05 6.33 -5.95
N ALA A 56 5.12 6.56 -6.88
CA ALA A 56 5.41 7.13 -8.20
C ALA A 56 5.58 8.66 -8.20
N SER A 57 5.32 9.34 -7.07
CA SER A 57 5.48 10.78 -6.92
C SER A 57 6.93 11.22 -6.96
N THR A 58 7.22 12.28 -7.71
CA THR A 58 8.57 12.84 -7.88
C THR A 58 8.97 13.81 -6.77
N THR A 59 8.11 14.00 -5.77
CA THR A 59 8.35 14.84 -4.60
C THR A 59 7.84 14.10 -3.36
N PRO A 60 8.23 14.48 -2.13
CA PRO A 60 7.83 13.77 -0.92
C PRO A 60 6.31 13.55 -0.83
N SER A 61 5.91 12.32 -0.50
CA SER A 61 4.51 11.90 -0.51
C SER A 61 4.12 11.19 0.78
N LYS A 62 2.82 11.15 1.06
CA LYS A 62 2.26 10.56 2.28
C LYS A 62 1.07 9.68 1.94
N VAL A 63 1.10 8.42 2.33
CA VAL A 63 -0.07 7.53 2.34
C VAL A 63 -0.73 7.64 3.71
N LEU A 64 -1.99 8.10 3.74
CA LEU A 64 -2.75 8.29 4.97
C LEU A 64 -3.78 7.18 5.14
N ILE A 65 -3.69 6.47 6.26
CA ILE A 65 -4.73 5.58 6.77
C ILE A 65 -5.46 6.34 7.88
N PRO A 66 -6.64 6.92 7.61
CA PRO A 66 -7.32 7.78 8.58
C PRO A 66 -7.87 6.97 9.76
N LYS A 67 -8.40 7.67 10.76
CA LYS A 67 -9.04 7.03 11.93
C LYS A 67 -10.20 6.13 11.49
N GLY A 68 -10.24 4.92 12.03
CA GLY A 68 -11.22 3.89 11.73
C GLY A 68 -10.67 2.51 12.04
N SER A 69 -11.50 1.48 11.92
CA SER A 69 -11.05 0.09 11.95
C SER A 69 -11.06 -0.47 10.55
N TYR A 70 -10.00 -1.16 10.12
CA TYR A 70 -9.87 -1.69 8.77
C TYR A 70 -9.29 -3.09 8.82
N GLY A 71 -9.89 -4.02 8.10
CA GLY A 71 -9.29 -5.31 7.84
C GLY A 71 -8.14 -5.15 6.86
N LEU A 72 -7.04 -5.85 7.11
CA LEU A 72 -5.88 -5.82 6.24
C LEU A 72 -5.31 -7.23 6.10
N SER A 73 -5.17 -7.68 4.87
CA SER A 73 -4.42 -8.89 4.54
C SER A 73 -2.96 -8.52 4.19
N GLN A 74 -2.10 -9.52 4.00
CA GLN A 74 -0.70 -9.29 3.63
C GLN A 74 -0.59 -8.24 2.51
N SER A 75 0.10 -7.15 2.81
CA SER A 75 0.25 -5.99 1.94
C SER A 75 1.73 -5.76 1.62
N ASN A 76 2.12 -6.13 0.40
CA ASN A 76 3.46 -5.91 -0.13
C ASN A 76 3.56 -4.50 -0.73
N LEU A 77 4.10 -3.58 0.05
CA LEU A 77 4.33 -2.19 -0.30
C LEU A 77 5.77 -2.05 -0.83
N LYS A 78 5.89 -2.22 -2.16
CA LYS A 78 7.19 -2.28 -2.86
C LYS A 78 7.63 -0.92 -3.38
N GLY A 79 8.93 -0.66 -3.31
CA GLY A 79 9.63 0.36 -4.08
C GLY A 79 10.25 -0.20 -5.38
N PRO A 80 11.24 0.51 -5.97
CA PRO A 80 11.80 1.78 -5.51
C PRO A 80 10.82 2.94 -5.69
N CYS A 81 10.69 3.80 -4.69
CA CYS A 81 9.92 5.04 -4.78
C CYS A 81 10.78 6.18 -5.31
N LYS A 82 10.18 7.09 -6.08
CA LYS A 82 10.92 8.18 -6.75
C LYS A 82 11.35 9.31 -5.82
N SER A 83 10.78 9.36 -4.61
CA SER A 83 11.05 10.34 -3.56
C SER A 83 10.73 9.73 -2.20
N ALA A 84 11.09 10.44 -1.11
CA ALA A 84 10.71 10.06 0.25
C ALA A 84 9.20 9.84 0.39
N ILE A 85 8.81 8.81 1.14
CA ILE A 85 7.43 8.41 1.32
C ILE A 85 7.14 8.16 2.80
N GLU A 86 6.01 8.68 3.28
CA GLU A 86 5.51 8.47 4.63
C GLU A 86 4.27 7.56 4.60
N LEU A 87 4.26 6.49 5.39
CA LEU A 87 3.06 5.72 5.73
C LEU A 87 2.53 6.21 7.08
N GLN A 88 1.52 7.08 7.06
CA GLN A 88 0.89 7.59 8.28
C GLN A 88 -0.35 6.79 8.63
N ILE A 89 -0.31 6.12 9.78
CA ILE A 89 -1.34 5.21 10.27
C ILE A 89 -2.05 5.85 11.47
N GLU A 90 -3.25 6.36 11.27
CA GLU A 90 -4.11 6.92 12.33
C GLU A 90 -5.24 5.98 12.76
N GLY A 91 -5.56 4.98 11.93
CA GLY A 91 -6.56 3.97 12.20
C GLY A 91 -6.00 2.67 12.78
N THR A 92 -6.89 1.72 13.04
CA THR A 92 -6.54 0.35 13.38
C THR A 92 -6.51 -0.50 12.11
N LEU A 93 -5.36 -1.11 11.83
CA LEU A 93 -5.22 -2.15 10.82
C LEU A 93 -5.24 -3.50 11.51
N GLN A 94 -6.25 -4.31 11.22
CA GLN A 94 -6.44 -5.61 11.82
C GLN A 94 -6.12 -6.72 10.82
N ALA A 95 -5.13 -7.55 11.16
CA ALA A 95 -4.83 -8.78 10.42
C ALA A 95 -6.04 -9.72 10.45
N PRO A 96 -6.22 -10.65 9.50
CA PRO A 96 -7.20 -11.72 9.64
C PRO A 96 -6.84 -12.66 10.80
N ALA A 97 -7.82 -13.41 11.33
CA ALA A 97 -7.62 -14.33 12.46
C ALA A 97 -6.66 -15.50 12.17
N ASP A 98 -6.51 -15.86 10.89
CA ASP A 98 -5.55 -16.85 10.40
C ASP A 98 -4.68 -16.20 9.31
N PRO A 99 -3.72 -15.33 9.71
CA PRO A 99 -2.89 -14.61 8.76
C PRO A 99 -2.01 -15.57 7.98
N LYS A 100 -1.99 -15.38 6.66
CA LYS A 100 -1.16 -16.15 5.72
C LYS A 100 0.00 -15.29 5.23
N GLY A 101 1.09 -15.96 4.90
CA GLY A 101 2.30 -15.35 4.38
C GLY A 101 3.26 -14.88 5.48
N ASP A 102 4.12 -13.94 5.15
CA ASP A 102 5.27 -13.56 5.96
C ASP A 102 4.98 -12.40 6.91
N GLY A 103 3.91 -11.64 6.66
CA GLY A 103 3.50 -10.55 7.52
C GLY A 103 2.32 -9.74 7.03
N LEU A 104 1.91 -8.75 7.83
CA LEU A 104 0.79 -7.86 7.52
C LEU A 104 1.22 -6.71 6.60
N LEU A 105 2.23 -5.94 7.00
CA LEU A 105 2.84 -4.88 6.17
C LEU A 105 4.28 -5.28 5.79
N LEU A 106 4.50 -5.57 4.51
CA LEU A 106 5.82 -5.87 3.96
C LEU A 106 6.31 -4.68 3.15
N LEU A 107 7.32 -3.99 3.66
CA LEU A 107 7.94 -2.81 3.05
C LEU A 107 9.24 -3.26 2.40
N GLU A 108 9.28 -3.28 1.07
CA GLU A 108 10.38 -3.91 0.32
C GLU A 108 11.03 -2.91 -0.64
N TYR A 109 12.35 -2.74 -0.55
CA TYR A 109 13.14 -1.89 -1.46
C TYR A 109 12.69 -0.42 -1.47
N VAL A 110 12.38 0.13 -0.29
CA VAL A 110 11.91 1.51 -0.13
C VAL A 110 12.99 2.34 0.56
N ASP A 111 13.54 3.31 -0.15
CA ASP A 111 14.46 4.30 0.42
C ASP A 111 13.70 5.49 1.02
N GLN A 112 14.25 6.09 2.09
CA GLN A 112 13.67 7.27 2.76
C GLN A 112 12.20 7.08 3.17
N LEU A 113 11.90 5.90 3.74
CA LEU A 113 10.61 5.55 4.30
C LEU A 113 10.47 6.08 5.73
N THR A 114 9.36 6.75 6.00
CA THR A 114 8.88 7.03 7.37
C THR A 114 7.58 6.26 7.62
N VAL A 115 7.47 5.60 8.78
CA VAL A 115 6.21 5.04 9.26
C VAL A 115 5.85 5.80 10.53
N SER A 116 4.67 6.41 10.57
CA SER A 116 4.25 7.35 11.61
C SER A 116 2.77 7.18 11.95
N GLY A 117 2.30 7.91 12.97
CA GLY A 117 0.88 8.06 13.31
C GLY A 117 0.51 7.46 14.65
N THR A 118 -0.72 7.71 15.09
CA THR A 118 -1.22 7.32 16.41
C THR A 118 -2.10 6.05 16.40
N GLY A 119 -2.18 5.39 15.24
CA GLY A 119 -3.00 4.22 15.01
C GLY A 119 -2.45 2.93 15.62
N VAL A 120 -3.10 1.81 15.30
CA VAL A 120 -2.80 0.50 15.87
C VAL A 120 -2.63 -0.53 14.76
N LEU A 121 -1.59 -1.35 14.87
CA LEU A 121 -1.44 -2.56 14.06
C LEU A 121 -1.82 -3.78 14.91
N ASP A 122 -3.05 -4.26 14.73
CA ASP A 122 -3.57 -5.44 15.43
C ASP A 122 -3.26 -6.71 14.63
N GLY A 123 -2.21 -7.42 15.00
CA GLY A 123 -1.79 -8.67 14.35
C GLY A 123 -2.62 -9.91 14.70
N GLN A 124 -3.62 -9.82 15.58
CA GLN A 124 -4.39 -10.96 16.09
C GLN A 124 -3.53 -12.16 16.56
N GLY A 125 -2.38 -11.87 17.18
CA GLY A 125 -1.31 -12.85 17.42
C GLY A 125 -1.64 -14.01 18.36
N LYS A 126 -2.67 -13.89 19.21
CA LYS A 126 -3.03 -14.92 20.20
C LYS A 126 -3.21 -16.30 19.56
N ALA A 127 -3.93 -16.37 18.44
CA ALA A 127 -4.19 -17.62 17.72
C ALA A 127 -2.92 -18.23 17.09
N GLY A 128 -1.90 -17.40 16.82
CA GLY A 128 -0.60 -17.83 16.32
C GLY A 128 0.31 -18.35 17.42
N TRP A 129 0.37 -17.68 18.57
CA TRP A 129 1.23 -18.09 19.69
C TRP A 129 0.90 -19.46 20.25
N GLU A 130 -0.39 -19.80 20.34
CA GLU A 130 -0.87 -21.12 20.79
C GLU A 130 -0.40 -22.26 19.86
N LYS A 131 -0.06 -21.94 18.60
CA LYS A 131 0.41 -22.90 17.58
C LYS A 131 1.93 -22.93 17.44
N ASN A 132 2.67 -22.12 18.21
CA ASN A 132 4.12 -22.00 18.07
C ASN A 132 4.85 -23.18 18.75
N ASP A 133 5.35 -24.11 17.95
CA ASP A 133 6.12 -25.29 18.38
C ASP A 133 7.62 -25.20 18.06
N CYS A 134 8.12 -24.01 17.70
CA CYS A 134 9.54 -23.78 17.38
C CYS A 134 10.50 -24.03 18.55
N HIS A 135 9.99 -24.18 19.78
CA HIS A 135 10.78 -24.57 20.93
C HIS A 135 10.94 -26.11 21.05
N LEU A 136 10.13 -26.88 20.33
CA LEU A 136 10.10 -28.35 20.37
C LEU A 136 10.66 -28.99 19.10
N LYS A 137 10.52 -28.33 17.95
CA LYS A 137 10.88 -28.90 16.64
C LYS A 137 12.01 -28.10 15.98
N LYS A 138 12.91 -28.83 15.30
CA LYS A 138 13.95 -28.22 14.44
C LYS A 138 13.37 -27.52 13.22
N GLU A 139 12.31 -28.10 12.65
CA GLU A 139 11.52 -27.52 11.57
C GLU A 139 10.17 -27.08 12.16
N CYS A 140 9.88 -25.79 12.08
CA CYS A 140 8.66 -25.21 12.64
C CYS A 140 8.13 -24.09 11.73
N THR A 141 6.84 -23.81 11.85
CA THR A 141 6.19 -22.75 11.08
C THR A 141 6.52 -21.39 11.70
N LYS A 142 7.16 -20.51 10.92
CA LYS A 142 7.37 -19.12 11.34
C LYS A 142 6.03 -18.39 11.37
N LEU A 143 5.82 -17.60 12.44
CA LEU A 143 4.63 -16.78 12.57
C LEU A 143 4.78 -15.49 11.73
N PRO A 144 3.69 -15.00 11.10
CA PRO A 144 3.72 -13.76 10.35
C PRO A 144 4.10 -12.56 11.23
N MET A 145 4.89 -11.64 10.69
CA MET A 145 5.26 -10.38 11.36
C MET A 145 4.20 -9.31 11.14
N VAL A 146 3.98 -8.42 12.11
CA VAL A 146 3.04 -7.30 11.94
C VAL A 146 3.58 -6.27 10.94
N ILE A 147 4.88 -5.97 11.03
CA ILE A 147 5.57 -5.13 10.05
C ILE A 147 6.94 -5.74 9.78
N ALA A 148 7.28 -5.85 8.49
CA ALA A 148 8.55 -6.37 8.04
C ALA A 148 9.13 -5.43 6.99
N CYS A 149 10.34 -4.96 7.23
CA CYS A 149 11.08 -4.14 6.28
C CYS A 149 12.18 -5.01 5.64
N PHE A 150 12.41 -4.86 4.35
CA PHE A 150 13.45 -5.59 3.61
C PHE A 150 14.27 -4.65 2.72
N ASN A 151 15.60 -4.80 2.75
CA ASN A 151 16.58 -4.08 1.91
C ASN A 151 16.42 -2.55 1.96
N TYR A 152 16.85 -1.93 3.06
CA TYR A 152 16.70 -0.50 3.35
C TYR A 152 18.04 0.17 3.70
N ASN A 153 18.21 1.44 3.32
CA ASN A 153 19.11 2.38 4.00
C ASN A 153 18.26 3.13 5.05
N MET A 154 18.20 2.59 6.27
CA MET A 154 17.14 2.92 7.22
C MET A 154 17.44 4.16 8.08
N SER A 155 16.61 5.19 7.95
CA SER A 155 16.28 6.08 9.06
C SER A 155 14.84 5.80 9.49
N MET A 156 14.62 4.67 10.17
CA MET A 156 13.32 4.39 10.79
C MET A 156 13.21 5.24 12.05
N LEU A 157 12.64 6.44 11.90
CA LEU A 157 12.16 7.23 13.03
C LEU A 157 10.76 6.71 13.37
N LEU A 158 10.68 5.80 14.34
CA LEU A 158 9.46 5.61 15.11
C LEU A 158 9.31 6.88 15.96
N ALA A 159 8.46 7.81 15.52
CA ALA A 159 8.12 9.03 16.27
C ALA A 159 6.89 8.81 17.14
#